data_AF-A0A0F9BZA3-F1
#
_entry.id   AF-A0A0F9BZA3-F1
#
_cell.length_a   1.000
_cell.length_b   1.000
_cell.length_c   1.000
_cell.angle_alpha   90.00
_cell.angle_beta   90.00
_cell.angle_gamma   90.00
#
_symmetry.space_group_name_H-M   'P 1'
#
loop_
_entity.id
_entity.type
_entity.pdbx_description
1 polymer ?
#
loop_
_entity_poly.entity_id
_entity_poly.type
_entity_poly.pdbx_seq_one_letter_code
_entity_poly.pdbx_strand_id
1 'polypeptide(L)' 'MSSKEKCKTCEGTGSNEISEREICRTCDGTGIFSAEKCATCKGTGKFERTCLNCQGKGLLEFSST' A
#
# COMPACT_ATOMS: atom_id res chain seq x y z
N MET A 1 -26.29 9.74 -11.55
CA MET A 1 -26.13 8.31 -11.19
C MET A 1 -24.64 8.11 -10.87
N SER A 2 -24.25 7.49 -9.75
CA SER A 2 -22.82 7.35 -9.43
C SER A 2 -22.28 6.01 -9.95
N SER A 3 -21.14 6.06 -10.65
CA SER A 3 -20.41 4.87 -11.11
C SER A 3 -19.08 4.75 -10.38
N LYS A 4 -18.64 3.51 -10.16
CA LYS A 4 -17.35 3.19 -9.54
C LYS A 4 -16.52 2.38 -10.53
N GLU A 5 -15.25 2.75 -10.69
CA GLU A 5 -14.28 1.97 -11.47
C GLU A 5 -13.12 1.51 -10.58
N LYS A 6 -12.61 0.30 -10.85
CA LYS A 6 -11.38 -0.19 -10.24
C LYS A 6 -10.24 0.78 -10.51
N CYS A 7 -9.52 1.19 -9.47
CA CYS A 7 -8.33 2.03 -9.65
C CYS A 7 -7.24 1.21 -10.33
N LYS A 8 -6.95 1.52 -11.59
CA LYS A 8 -5.93 0.84 -12.40
C LYS A 8 -4.52 1.04 -11.85
N THR A 9 -4.23 2.21 -11.26
CA THR A 9 -2.89 2.51 -10.71
C THR A 9 -2.45 1.52 -9.63
N CYS A 10 -3.35 1.13 -8.74
CA CYS A 10 -3.08 0.17 -7.67
C CYS A 10 -3.74 -1.18 -7.92
N GLU A 11 -4.28 -1.42 -9.11
CA GLU A 11 -5.05 -2.63 -9.42
C GLU A 11 -6.10 -2.99 -8.35
N GLY A 12 -6.78 -1.97 -7.81
CA GLY A 12 -7.85 -2.13 -6.81
C GLY A 12 -7.40 -2.39 -5.38
N THR A 13 -6.11 -2.49 -5.08
CA THR A 13 -5.63 -2.77 -3.70
C THR A 13 -5.73 -1.54 -2.78
N GLY A 14 -5.72 -0.34 -3.34
CA GLY A 14 -5.60 0.91 -2.58
C GLY A 14 -4.17 1.25 -2.16
N SER A 15 -3.19 0.40 -2.46
CA SER A 15 -1.76 0.65 -2.22
C SER A 15 -0.94 0.34 -3.46
N ASN A 16 0.12 1.11 -3.71
CA ASN A 16 1.03 0.83 -4.82
C ASN A 16 2.20 -0.04 -4.34
N GLU A 17 2.67 -0.95 -5.19
CA GLU A 17 3.86 -1.75 -4.88
C GLU A 17 5.08 -0.86 -4.62
N ILE A 18 5.87 -1.34 -3.67
CA ILE A 18 6.76 -0.57 -2.83
C ILE A 18 8.08 -0.33 -3.56
N SER A 19 8.51 0.93 -3.67
CA SER A 19 9.83 1.24 -4.22
C SER A 19 10.94 0.74 -3.28
N GLU A 20 12.15 0.45 -3.78
CA GLU A 20 13.29 0.02 -2.94
C GLU A 20 13.57 0.97 -1.76
N ARG A 21 13.18 2.25 -1.86
CA ARG A 21 13.30 3.25 -0.79
C ARG A 21 12.40 2.99 0.42
N GLU A 22 11.50 2.03 0.35
CA GLU A 22 10.52 1.70 1.38
C GLU A 22 10.73 0.29 1.97
N ILE A 23 11.88 -0.32 1.71
CA ILE A 23 12.37 -1.46 2.48
C ILE A 23 12.56 -1.02 3.94
N CYS A 24 12.03 -1.79 4.88
CA CYS A 24 12.22 -1.53 6.30
C CYS A 24 13.67 -1.83 6.68
N ARG A 25 14.44 -0.75 6.91
CA ARG A 25 15.86 -0.83 7.28
C ARG A 25 16.10 -1.45 8.66
N THR A 26 15.09 -1.48 9.54
CA THR A 26 15.25 -2.13 10.85
C THR A 26 15.43 -3.64 10.69
N CYS A 27 14.78 -4.26 9.70
CA CYS A 27 14.83 -5.70 9.46
C CYS A 27 15.39 -6.07 8.09
N ASP A 28 16.00 -5.12 7.38
CA ASP A 28 16.55 -5.28 6.03
C ASP A 28 15.60 -5.99 5.05
N GLY A 29 14.30 -5.68 5.12
CA GLY A 29 13.30 -6.27 4.22
C GLY A 29 12.76 -7.63 4.63
N THR A 30 13.29 -8.25 5.69
CA THR A 30 12.90 -9.62 6.09
C THR A 30 11.58 -9.67 6.86
N GLY A 31 11.17 -8.55 7.46
CA GLY A 31 10.03 -8.51 8.39
C GLY A 31 10.35 -9.07 9.78
N ILE A 32 11.55 -9.56 10.04
CA ILE A 32 11.95 -10.14 11.33
C ILE A 32 13.12 -9.34 11.91
N PHE A 33 13.03 -8.99 13.19
CA PHE A 33 14.11 -8.32 13.92
C PHE A 33 14.29 -9.01 15.28
N SER A 34 15.52 -9.44 15.57
CA SER A 34 15.86 -10.15 16.82
C SER A 34 14.99 -11.40 17.08
N ALA A 35 14.77 -12.22 16.05
CA ALA A 35 13.91 -13.42 16.07
C ALA A 35 12.40 -13.16 16.32
N GLU A 36 11.99 -11.89 16.42
CA GLU A 36 10.59 -11.51 16.54
C GLU A 36 10.09 -10.76 15.31
N LYS A 37 8.78 -10.62 15.21
CA LYS A 37 8.13 -9.80 14.20
C LYS A 37 8.62 -8.35 14.32
N CYS A 38 9.21 -7.80 13.25
CA CYS A 38 9.71 -6.44 13.26
C CYS A 38 8.56 -5.46 13.53
N ALA A 39 8.62 -4.77 14.68
CA ALA A 39 7.59 -3.86 15.11
C ALA A 39 7.43 -2.66 14.17
N THR A 40 8.54 -2.16 13.60
CA THR A 40 8.56 -0.99 12.72
C THR A 40 7.70 -1.19 11.47
N CYS A 41 7.87 -2.32 10.77
CA CYS A 41 7.07 -2.65 9.58
C CYS A 41 5.91 -3.60 9.88
N LYS A 42 5.69 -3.95 11.15
CA LYS A 42 4.69 -4.96 11.55
C LYS A 42 4.84 -6.25 10.75
N GLY A 43 6.07 -6.72 10.57
CA GLY A 43 6.37 -8.01 9.96
C GLY A 43 6.34 -8.09 8.44
N THR A 44 6.00 -7.01 7.73
CA THR A 44 5.91 -7.02 6.25
C THR A 44 7.27 -6.91 5.57
N GLY A 45 8.29 -6.43 6.29
CA GLY A 45 9.60 -6.09 5.74
C GLY A 45 9.62 -4.81 4.91
N LYS A 46 8.46 -4.23 4.60
CA LYS A 46 8.33 -3.12 3.66
C LYS A 46 7.21 -2.16 4.09
N PHE A 47 7.29 -0.90 3.69
CA PHE A 47 6.23 0.08 3.92
C PHE A 47 5.37 0.24 2.68
N GLU A 48 4.06 -0.01 2.81
CA GLU A 48 3.12 0.30 1.74
C GLU A 48 2.83 1.80 1.69
N ARG A 49 2.75 2.35 0.48
CA ARG A 49 2.16 3.67 0.27
C ARG A 49 0.71 3.53 -0.13
N THR A 50 -0.12 4.32 0.52
CA THR A 50 -1.47 4.60 0.04
C THR A 50 -1.41 5.09 -1.41
N CYS A 51 -2.21 4.47 -2.27
CA CYS A 51 -2.36 4.91 -3.65
C CYS A 51 -3.02 6.28 -3.66
N LEU A 52 -2.29 7.30 -4.09
CA LEU A 52 -2.77 8.68 -4.09
C LEU A 52 -3.91 8.90 -5.10
N ASN A 53 -3.94 8.11 -6.18
CA ASN A 53 -4.95 8.23 -7.22
C ASN A 53 -6.36 7.89 -6.71
N CYS A 54 -6.49 6.88 -5.84
CA CYS A 54 -7.76 6.51 -5.21
C CYS A 54 -7.82 6.79 -3.71
N GLN A 55 -6.81 7.47 -3.15
CA GLN A 55 -6.68 7.78 -1.73
C GLN A 55 -6.87 6.55 -0.81
N GLY A 56 -6.35 5.39 -1.23
CA GLY A 56 -6.47 4.16 -0.44
C GLY A 56 -7.76 3.36 -0.63
N LYS A 57 -8.72 3.85 -1.42
CA LYS A 57 -10.02 3.19 -1.58
C LYS A 57 -10.00 2.01 -2.55
N GLY A 58 -9.00 1.94 -3.43
CA GLY A 58 -8.94 0.96 -4.53
C GLY A 58 -9.94 1.25 -5.67
N LEU A 59 -10.78 2.27 -5.54
CA LEU A 59 -11.84 2.61 -6.48
C LEU A 59 -11.85 4.11 -6.77
N LEU A 60 -12.21 4.49 -8.00
CA LEU A 60 -12.52 5.86 -8.39
C LEU A 60 -14.05 5.99 -8.48
N GLU A 61 -14.61 7.01 -7.82
CA GLU A 61 -16.05 7.29 -7.83
C GLU A 61 -16.31 8.50 -8.72
N PHE A 62 -17.16 8.31 -9.72
CA PHE A 62 -17.63 9.37 -10.59
C PHE A 62 -19.08 9.67 -10.24
N SER A 63 -19.36 10.93 -9.92
CA SER A 63 -20.73 11.42 -9.83
C SER A 63 -21.01 12.23 -11.08
N SER A 64 -21.97 11.77 -11.90
CA SER A 64 -22.57 12.60 -12.92
C SER A 64 -23.67 13.44 -12.26
N THR A 65 -23.49 14.76 -12.27
CA THR A 65 -24.56 15.76 -12.08
C THR A 65 -25.61 15.65 -13.15
#